data_AF-A0A0S8A020-F1
#
_entry.id   AF-A0A0S8A020-F1
#
_cell.length_a   1.000
_cell.length_b   1.000
_cell.length_c   1.000
_cell.angle_alpha   90.00
_cell.angle_beta   90.00
_cell.angle_gamma   90.00
#
_symmetry.space_group_name_H-M   'P 1'
#
loop_
_entity.id
_entity.type
_entity.pdbx_description
1 polymer ?
#
loop_
_entity_poly.entity_id
_entity_poly.type
_entity_poly.pdbx_seq_one_letter_code
_entity_poly.pdbx_strand_id
1 'polypeptide(L)'
;MATLEFHPGDLSAPFVLVKSPATEVTIQEIYDGAQDWLDEPVNMSIDHFVEAAGKDLLDAGPPEKRVGVTLRLLHDWRIKFEDRAGPTVEICRISGGNLVTTNSFGNNPIYASDYVFATYEAATSPTIVGVGTPTEIADAVLGETMTELTGDPGATPTFRQIFTLIFMTLRNKSTQDG
;
A
#
# COMPACT_ATOMS: atom_id res chain seq x y z
N MET A 1 14.36 -18.82 -8.39
CA MET A 1 13.17 -18.33 -9.10
C MET A 1 12.08 -19.36 -8.89
N ALA A 2 10.96 -18.96 -8.30
CA ALA A 2 9.83 -19.85 -8.12
C ALA A 2 9.17 -20.14 -9.47
N THR A 3 8.72 -21.38 -9.69
CA THR A 3 7.95 -21.72 -10.90
C THR A 3 6.48 -21.44 -10.63
N LEU A 4 5.84 -20.68 -11.52
CA LEU A 4 4.45 -20.26 -11.40
C LEU A 4 3.59 -20.94 -12.47
N GLU A 5 2.40 -21.39 -12.10
CA GLU A 5 1.36 -21.83 -13.03
C GLU A 5 0.09 -21.02 -12.83
N PHE A 6 -0.59 -20.70 -13.93
CA PHE A 6 -1.79 -19.86 -13.92
C PHE A 6 -3.01 -20.70 -14.28
N HIS A 7 -3.98 -20.74 -13.39
CA HIS A 7 -5.21 -21.49 -13.56
C HIS A 7 -6.40 -20.52 -13.66
N PRO A 8 -6.83 -20.14 -14.88
CA PRO A 8 -7.90 -19.17 -15.08
C PRO A 8 -9.31 -19.64 -14.66
N GLY A 9 -9.44 -20.86 -14.13
CA GLY A 9 -10.63 -21.31 -13.42
C GLY A 9 -11.80 -21.71 -14.33
N ASP A 10 -11.84 -22.97 -14.77
CA ASP A 10 -12.96 -23.50 -15.56
C ASP A 10 -14.18 -23.92 -14.70
N LEU A 11 -14.01 -24.15 -13.38
CA LEU A 11 -15.10 -24.55 -12.46
C LEU A 11 -14.92 -24.08 -10.98
N SER A 12 -13.89 -23.28 -10.69
CA SER A 12 -13.57 -22.75 -9.35
C SER A 12 -12.81 -21.44 -9.46
N ALA A 13 -12.76 -20.64 -8.37
CA ALA A 13 -12.06 -19.36 -8.34
C ALA A 13 -10.62 -19.47 -8.89
N PRO A 14 -10.19 -18.53 -9.76
CA PRO A 14 -8.89 -18.60 -10.41
C PRO A 14 -7.75 -18.42 -9.41
N PHE A 15 -6.62 -19.08 -9.68
CA PHE A 15 -5.47 -19.00 -8.81
C PHE A 15 -4.12 -19.10 -9.55
N VAL A 16 -3.11 -18.47 -8.94
CA VAL A 16 -1.70 -18.61 -9.32
C VAL A 16 -1.06 -19.65 -8.40
N LEU A 17 -0.59 -20.75 -8.96
CA LEU A 17 0.07 -21.83 -8.25
C LEU A 17 1.58 -21.60 -8.20
N VAL A 18 2.14 -21.53 -6.99
CA VAL A 18 3.59 -21.51 -6.76
C VAL A 18 4.06 -22.95 -6.56
N LYS A 19 4.84 -23.48 -7.50
CA LYS A 19 5.31 -24.87 -7.45
C LYS A 19 6.33 -25.13 -6.36
N SER A 20 6.26 -26.34 -5.81
CA SER A 20 7.31 -26.98 -5.05
C SER A 20 8.59 -27.11 -5.90
N PRO A 21 9.79 -26.87 -5.34
CA PRO A 21 10.11 -26.75 -3.92
C PRO A 21 10.07 -25.32 -3.35
N ALA A 22 9.70 -24.30 -4.14
CA ALA A 22 9.83 -22.91 -3.71
C ALA A 22 8.96 -22.60 -2.48
N THR A 23 9.59 -22.07 -1.43
CA THR A 23 8.91 -21.63 -0.19
C THR A 23 8.85 -20.10 -0.08
N GLU A 24 9.60 -19.39 -0.92
CA GLU A 24 9.57 -17.93 -0.98
C GLU A 24 9.34 -17.50 -2.42
N VAL A 25 8.47 -16.50 -2.60
CA VAL A 25 8.22 -15.86 -3.88
C VAL A 25 8.12 -14.36 -3.68
N THR A 26 8.70 -13.60 -4.61
CA THR A 26 8.61 -12.14 -4.58
C THR A 26 7.42 -11.66 -5.41
N ILE A 27 6.87 -10.50 -5.05
CA ILE A 27 5.81 -9.85 -5.83
C ILE A 27 6.26 -9.56 -7.27
N GLN A 28 7.53 -9.23 -7.48
CA GLN A 28 8.08 -9.01 -8.82
C GLN A 28 8.04 -10.30 -9.65
N GLU A 29 8.46 -11.44 -9.08
CA GLU A 29 8.35 -12.73 -9.77
C GLU A 29 6.91 -13.08 -10.14
N ILE A 30 5.94 -12.77 -9.27
CA ILE A 30 4.51 -12.99 -9.56
C ILE A 30 4.03 -12.09 -10.70
N TYR A 31 4.38 -10.80 -10.67
CA TYR A 31 3.99 -9.85 -11.71
C TYR A 31 4.62 -10.20 -13.06
N ASP A 32 5.93 -10.44 -13.08
CA ASP A 32 6.67 -10.78 -14.30
C ASP A 32 6.15 -12.10 -14.90
N GLY A 33 5.91 -13.12 -14.06
CA GLY A 33 5.34 -14.38 -14.50
C GLY A 33 3.91 -14.24 -15.04
N ALA A 34 3.10 -13.36 -14.45
CA ALA A 34 1.75 -13.10 -14.93
C ALA A 34 1.74 -12.36 -16.28
N GLN A 35 2.66 -11.40 -16.48
CA GLN A 35 2.83 -10.72 -17.77
C GLN A 35 3.31 -11.68 -18.85
N ASP A 36 4.30 -12.53 -18.55
CA ASP A 36 4.81 -13.56 -19.48
C ASP A 36 3.69 -14.53 -19.90
N TRP A 37 2.85 -14.94 -18.95
CA TRP A 37 1.70 -15.80 -19.25
C TRP A 37 0.61 -15.11 -20.08
N LEU A 38 0.33 -13.82 -19.81
CA LEU A 38 -0.65 -13.03 -20.56
C LEU A 38 -0.18 -12.69 -21.99
N ASP A 39 1.13 -12.59 -22.23
CA ASP A 39 1.72 -12.34 -23.55
C ASP A 39 1.63 -13.57 -24.48
N GLU A 40 1.29 -14.75 -23.94
CA GLU A 40 1.15 -15.95 -24.76
C GLU A 40 -0.12 -15.89 -25.64
N PRO A 41 -0.04 -16.21 -26.96
CA PRO A 41 -1.16 -16.02 -27.90
C PRO A 41 -2.47 -16.73 -27.52
N VAL A 42 -2.38 -17.82 -26.76
CA VAL A 42 -3.54 -18.56 -26.24
C VAL A 42 -4.24 -17.87 -25.08
N ASN A 43 -3.53 -17.00 -24.35
CA ASN A 43 -4.02 -16.33 -23.13
C ASN A 43 -4.33 -14.85 -23.36
N MET A 44 -4.01 -14.28 -24.53
CA MET A 44 -4.32 -12.88 -24.88
C MET A 44 -5.83 -12.55 -24.84
N SER A 45 -6.71 -13.55 -24.88
CA SER A 45 -8.17 -13.39 -24.76
C SER A 45 -8.66 -13.29 -23.31
N ILE A 46 -7.77 -13.56 -22.34
CA ILE A 46 -8.08 -13.56 -20.91
C ILE A 46 -7.94 -12.13 -20.39
N ASP A 47 -8.93 -11.69 -19.61
CA ASP A 47 -8.91 -10.37 -19.01
C ASP A 47 -7.71 -10.19 -18.08
N HIS A 48 -7.15 -8.99 -18.08
CA HIS A 48 -6.01 -8.64 -17.24
C HIS A 48 -6.40 -8.77 -15.75
N PHE A 49 -5.67 -9.61 -15.02
CA PHE A 49 -6.01 -9.95 -13.63
C PHE A 49 -4.99 -9.46 -12.59
N VAL A 50 -3.92 -8.82 -13.02
CA VAL A 50 -2.84 -8.34 -12.17
C VAL A 50 -2.57 -6.87 -12.42
N GLU A 51 -2.54 -6.05 -11.38
CA GLU A 51 -2.12 -4.65 -11.50
C GLU A 51 -0.97 -4.42 -10.53
N ALA A 52 0.14 -3.87 -11.03
CA ALA A 52 1.23 -3.41 -10.18
C ALA A 52 1.30 -1.90 -10.21
N ALA A 53 1.27 -1.28 -9.03
CA ALA A 53 1.40 0.15 -8.89
C ALA A 53 2.57 0.48 -7.94
N GLY A 54 3.48 1.32 -8.40
CA GLY A 54 4.52 1.92 -7.57
C GLY A 54 3.99 3.21 -6.94
N LYS A 55 4.25 3.44 -5.64
CA LYS A 55 3.77 4.62 -4.89
C LYS A 55 2.24 4.76 -4.83
N ASP A 56 1.53 3.62 -4.88
CA ASP A 56 0.07 3.59 -4.85
C ASP A 56 -0.48 3.93 -3.45
N LEU A 57 -1.71 4.45 -3.42
CA LEU A 57 -2.41 4.83 -2.20
C LEU A 57 -2.86 3.57 -1.45
N LEU A 58 -2.40 3.43 -0.21
CA LEU A 58 -2.72 2.29 0.66
C LEU A 58 -4.13 2.38 1.28
N ASP A 59 -4.79 3.54 1.18
CA ASP A 59 -6.13 3.79 1.73
C ASP A 59 -6.81 4.97 1.01
N ALA A 60 -8.15 4.97 0.97
CA ALA A 60 -8.99 6.02 0.38
C ALA A 60 -9.40 7.09 1.43
N GLY A 61 -8.54 7.36 2.41
CA GLY A 61 -8.75 8.31 3.49
C GLY A 61 -7.49 9.12 3.81
N PRO A 62 -7.61 10.41 4.16
CA PRO A 62 -6.49 11.17 4.70
C PRO A 62 -6.02 10.55 6.02
N PRO A 63 -4.71 10.39 6.28
CA PRO A 63 -3.56 10.75 5.43
C PRO A 63 -3.17 9.66 4.41
N GLU A 64 -2.81 10.11 3.21
CA GLU A 64 -2.38 9.26 2.09
C GLU A 64 -1.08 8.49 2.39
N LYS A 65 -1.19 7.19 2.66
CA LYS A 65 -0.04 6.28 2.82
C LYS A 65 0.36 5.73 1.45
N ARG A 66 1.65 5.77 1.11
CA ARG A 66 2.20 5.27 -0.19
C ARG A 66 3.32 4.26 0.02
N VAL A 67 3.46 3.28 -0.86
CA VAL A 67 4.41 2.14 -0.70
C VAL A 67 5.26 1.83 -1.93
N GLY A 68 6.30 1.00 -1.73
CA GLY A 68 7.36 0.70 -2.71
C GLY A 68 6.88 -0.04 -3.98
N VAL A 69 6.02 -1.05 -3.84
CA VAL A 69 5.29 -1.72 -4.93
C VAL A 69 4.04 -2.36 -4.31
N THR A 70 2.86 -2.11 -4.88
CA THR A 70 1.61 -2.80 -4.54
C THR A 70 1.18 -3.66 -5.71
N LEU A 71 0.96 -4.95 -5.46
CA LEU A 71 0.32 -5.87 -6.40
C LEU A 71 -1.16 -6.00 -6.02
N ARG A 72 -2.05 -5.67 -6.94
CA ARG A 72 -3.49 -5.86 -6.82
C ARG A 72 -3.91 -7.02 -7.71
N LEU A 73 -4.51 -8.04 -7.09
CA LEU A 73 -5.16 -9.14 -7.79
C LEU A 73 -6.63 -8.80 -8.04
N LEU A 74 -7.06 -8.89 -9.30
CA LEU A 74 -8.42 -8.61 -9.75
C LEU A 74 -9.20 -9.90 -9.99
N HIS A 75 -10.51 -9.78 -10.26
CA HIS A 75 -11.36 -10.89 -10.75
C HIS A 75 -11.28 -12.18 -9.91
N ASP A 76 -11.30 -12.07 -8.59
CA ASP A 76 -11.24 -13.20 -7.65
C ASP A 76 -9.95 -14.05 -7.70
N TRP A 77 -8.90 -13.56 -8.39
CA TRP A 77 -7.60 -14.23 -8.42
C TRP A 77 -6.94 -14.25 -7.05
N ARG A 78 -6.37 -15.41 -6.71
CA ARG A 78 -5.66 -15.66 -5.46
C ARG A 78 -4.36 -16.41 -5.70
N ILE A 79 -3.44 -16.35 -4.75
CA ILE A 79 -2.17 -17.09 -4.80
C ILE A 79 -2.31 -18.37 -3.98
N LYS A 80 -1.97 -19.51 -4.58
CA LYS A 80 -1.92 -20.84 -3.96
C LYS A 80 -0.49 -21.35 -3.98
N PHE A 81 -0.02 -21.97 -2.90
CA PHE A 81 1.21 -22.76 -2.93
C PHE A 81 0.90 -24.22 -3.23
N GLU A 82 1.81 -24.92 -3.91
CA GLU A 82 1.64 -26.35 -4.15
C GLU A 82 1.60 -27.15 -2.84
N ASP A 83 0.66 -28.09 -2.77
CA ASP A 83 0.41 -28.92 -1.60
C ASP A 83 1.66 -29.74 -1.26
N ARG A 84 2.02 -29.81 0.03
CA ARG A 84 3.22 -30.51 0.47
C ARG A 84 2.88 -31.91 0.96
N ALA A 85 3.76 -32.87 0.67
CA ALA A 85 3.67 -34.20 1.24
C ALA A 85 4.06 -34.10 2.73
N GLY A 86 3.06 -33.94 3.61
CA GLY A 86 3.22 -33.80 5.05
C GLY A 86 4.01 -34.94 5.72
N PRO A 87 4.22 -34.88 7.05
CA PRO A 87 3.28 -34.37 8.05
C PRO A 87 3.58 -32.98 8.64
N THR A 88 4.74 -32.40 8.32
CA THR A 88 5.13 -31.06 8.80
C THR A 88 4.57 -29.98 7.88
N VAL A 89 4.00 -28.94 8.48
CA VAL A 89 3.54 -27.76 7.74
C VAL A 89 4.76 -26.92 7.36
N GLU A 90 4.90 -26.62 6.06
CA GLU A 90 5.94 -25.70 5.58
C GLU A 90 5.41 -24.28 5.56
N ILE A 91 6.22 -23.32 6.01
CA ILE A 91 5.87 -21.90 5.95
C ILE A 91 6.31 -21.37 4.60
N CYS A 92 5.36 -20.84 3.84
CA CYS A 92 5.62 -20.19 2.56
C CYS A 92 5.42 -18.67 2.68
N ARG A 93 6.34 -17.90 2.12
CA ARG A 93 6.40 -16.44 2.31
C ARG A 93 6.35 -15.70 0.98
N ILE A 94 5.47 -14.70 0.92
CA ILE A 94 5.41 -13.73 -0.18
C ILE A 94 6.05 -12.43 0.30
N SER A 95 7.04 -11.92 -0.43
CA SER A 95 7.81 -10.73 -0.03
C SER A 95 7.99 -9.73 -1.18
N GLY A 96 8.57 -8.56 -0.88
CA GLY A 96 8.94 -7.57 -1.90
C GLY A 96 7.90 -6.48 -2.20
N GLY A 97 6.84 -6.35 -1.40
CA GLY A 97 5.86 -5.28 -1.54
C GLY A 97 4.56 -5.55 -0.78
N ASN A 98 3.47 -4.92 -1.19
CA ASN A 98 2.15 -5.17 -0.62
C ASN A 98 1.28 -5.99 -1.56
N LEU A 99 0.57 -6.95 -0.99
CA LEU A 99 -0.38 -7.79 -1.72
C LEU A 99 -1.80 -7.38 -1.34
N VAL A 100 -2.55 -6.92 -2.32
CA VAL A 100 -3.94 -6.50 -2.20
C VAL A 100 -4.76 -7.34 -3.16
N THR A 101 -5.98 -7.68 -2.79
CA THR A 101 -6.93 -8.32 -3.71
C THR A 101 -8.29 -7.68 -3.53
N THR A 102 -9.08 -7.66 -4.59
CA THR A 102 -10.51 -7.34 -4.52
C THR A 102 -11.25 -8.60 -4.94
N ASN A 103 -11.80 -9.31 -3.95
CA ASN A 103 -12.46 -10.59 -4.23
C ASN A 103 -13.69 -10.85 -3.35
N SER A 104 -14.52 -11.77 -3.82
CA SER A 104 -15.71 -12.28 -3.13
C SER A 104 -15.40 -13.08 -1.85
N PHE A 105 -14.12 -13.38 -1.58
CA PHE A 105 -13.63 -14.17 -0.44
C PHE A 105 -13.16 -13.30 0.73
N GLY A 106 -13.75 -12.12 0.91
CA GLY A 106 -13.38 -11.20 1.98
C GLY A 106 -12.04 -10.51 1.75
N ASN A 107 -11.69 -10.26 0.49
CA ASN A 107 -10.41 -9.69 0.07
C ASN A 107 -9.20 -10.49 0.59
N ASN A 108 -9.33 -11.81 0.70
CA ASN A 108 -8.22 -12.68 1.08
C ASN A 108 -7.41 -13.07 -0.17
N PRO A 109 -6.13 -12.63 -0.30
CA PRO A 109 -5.34 -12.91 -1.50
C PRO A 109 -4.75 -14.32 -1.50
N ILE A 110 -4.86 -15.06 -0.39
CA ILE A 110 -4.30 -16.41 -0.26
C ILE A 110 -5.40 -17.46 -0.47
N TYR A 111 -5.09 -18.43 -1.33
CA TYR A 111 -5.85 -19.67 -1.47
C TYR A 111 -5.25 -20.73 -0.53
N ALA A 112 -6.09 -21.49 0.17
CA ALA A 112 -5.64 -22.50 1.12
C ALA A 112 -4.98 -23.71 0.42
N SER A 113 -3.90 -24.21 1.01
CA SER A 113 -3.13 -25.36 0.52
C SER A 113 -2.90 -26.37 1.65
N ASP A 114 -2.78 -27.65 1.30
CA ASP A 114 -2.57 -28.71 2.27
C ASP A 114 -1.10 -28.75 2.73
N TYR A 115 -0.89 -28.82 4.05
CA TYR A 115 0.42 -28.82 4.71
C TYR A 115 1.28 -27.58 4.40
N VAL A 116 0.66 -26.45 4.06
CA VAL A 116 1.35 -25.17 3.84
C VAL A 116 0.72 -24.05 4.65
N PHE A 117 1.55 -23.27 5.30
CA PHE A 117 1.16 -22.02 5.94
C PHE A 117 1.70 -20.83 5.11
N ALA A 118 0.83 -20.22 4.32
CA ALA A 118 1.21 -19.08 3.50
C ALA A 118 1.06 -17.76 4.29
N THR A 119 2.10 -16.95 4.28
CA THR A 119 2.11 -15.59 4.85
C THR A 119 2.67 -14.62 3.81
N TYR A 120 2.22 -13.37 3.83
CA TYR A 120 2.83 -12.30 3.05
C TYR A 120 3.36 -11.22 3.98
N GLU A 121 4.46 -10.59 3.58
CA GLU A 121 5.03 -9.48 4.32
C GLU A 121 4.68 -8.17 3.66
N ALA A 122 3.87 -7.39 4.35
CA ALA A 122 3.59 -6.02 3.94
C ALA A 122 4.84 -5.14 4.15
N ALA A 123 5.29 -4.46 3.11
CA ALA A 123 6.35 -3.48 3.21
C ALA A 123 5.85 -2.24 3.97
N THR A 124 6.40 -2.00 5.17
CA THR A 124 6.19 -0.76 5.92
C THR A 124 7.15 0.33 5.41
N SER A 125 6.83 0.94 4.28
CA SER A 125 7.59 2.13 3.80
C SER A 125 7.20 3.36 4.63
N PRO A 126 8.16 4.24 5.01
CA PRO A 126 7.85 5.45 5.78
C PRO A 126 6.84 6.33 5.04
N THR A 127 5.80 6.74 5.75
CA THR A 127 4.78 7.67 5.25
C THR A 127 5.43 9.00 4.88
N ILE A 128 5.50 9.30 3.58
CA ILE A 128 5.70 10.69 3.14
C ILE A 128 4.39 11.42 3.46
N VAL A 129 4.43 12.28 4.48
CA VAL A 129 3.34 13.22 4.75
C VAL A 129 3.27 14.16 3.57
N GLY A 130 2.25 13.97 2.72
CA GLY A 130 1.89 14.96 1.72
C GLY A 130 1.56 16.26 2.43
N VAL A 131 2.25 17.34 2.08
CA VAL A 131 1.98 18.66 2.62
C VAL A 131 0.51 18.98 2.32
N GLY A 132 -0.29 19.21 3.36
CA GLY A 132 -1.72 19.49 3.25
C GLY A 132 -2.01 20.66 2.31
N THR A 133 -3.27 20.83 1.94
CA THR A 133 -3.69 22.00 1.15
C THR A 133 -3.18 23.30 1.81
N PRO A 134 -2.92 24.39 1.06
CA PRO A 134 -2.36 25.62 1.63
C PRO A 134 -3.13 26.15 2.84
N THR A 135 -4.44 25.88 2.91
CA THR A 135 -5.32 26.21 4.03
C THR A 135 -5.01 25.39 5.28
N GLU A 136 -4.76 24.08 5.14
CA GLU A 136 -4.41 23.19 6.25
C GLU A 136 -2.99 23.48 6.77
N ILE A 137 -2.07 23.88 5.89
CA ILE A 137 -0.75 24.38 6.31
C ILE A 137 -0.90 25.68 7.09
N ALA A 138 -1.73 26.62 6.61
CA ALA A 138 -1.97 27.88 7.30
C ALA A 138 -2.56 27.66 8.69
N ASP A 139 -3.54 26.77 8.83
CA ASP A 139 -4.15 26.44 10.12
C ASP A 139 -3.18 25.73 11.07
N ALA A 140 -2.35 24.80 10.57
CA ALA A 140 -1.32 24.15 11.37
C ALA A 140 -0.23 25.13 11.84
N VAL A 141 0.24 26.02 10.95
CA VAL A 141 1.24 27.05 11.27
C VAL A 141 0.68 28.07 12.27
N LEU A 142 -0.58 28.49 12.10
CA LEU A 142 -1.27 29.35 13.07
C LEU A 142 -1.43 28.64 14.43
N GLY A 143 -1.72 27.34 14.44
CA GLY A 143 -1.80 26.53 15.67
C GLY A 143 -0.46 26.44 16.41
N GLU A 144 0.63 26.17 15.70
CA GLU A 144 1.97 26.10 16.30
C GLU A 144 2.47 27.47 16.80
N THR A 145 2.28 28.53 16.01
CA THR A 145 2.66 29.90 16.43
C THR A 145 1.83 30.41 17.61
N MET A 146 0.54 30.05 17.70
CA MET A 146 -0.28 30.38 18.88
C MET A 146 0.14 29.58 20.11
N THR A 147 0.54 28.32 19.94
CA THR A 147 1.07 27.47 21.02
C THR A 147 2.40 28.00 21.54
N GLU A 148 3.28 28.49 20.65
CA GLU A 148 4.56 29.12 21.02
C GLU A 148 4.36 30.46 21.77
N LEU A 149 3.34 31.26 21.41
CA LEU A 149 3.05 32.52 22.09
C LEU A 149 2.36 32.37 23.46
N THR A 150 1.58 31.32 23.65
CA THR A 150 0.75 31.12 24.85
C THR A 150 1.30 30.07 25.81
N GLY A 151 2.18 29.18 25.33
CA GLY A 151 2.77 28.09 26.11
C GLY A 151 1.82 26.92 26.40
N ASP A 152 0.57 26.98 25.94
CA ASP A 152 -0.46 25.95 26.15
C ASP A 152 -1.39 25.88 24.92
N PRO A 153 -1.52 24.73 24.23
CA PRO A 153 -2.30 24.56 23.00
C PRO A 153 -3.82 24.78 23.14
N GLY A 154 -4.34 25.06 24.34
CA GLY A 154 -5.76 25.38 24.57
C GLY A 154 -6.04 26.78 25.16
N ALA A 155 -5.01 27.59 25.42
CA ALA A 155 -5.20 28.86 26.11
C ALA A 155 -5.64 29.97 25.15
N THR A 156 -6.69 30.72 25.52
CA THR A 156 -7.08 31.91 24.75
C THR A 156 -5.99 32.98 24.87
N PRO A 157 -5.39 33.46 23.76
CA PRO A 157 -4.31 34.43 23.82
C PRO A 157 -4.80 35.76 24.41
N THR A 158 -3.98 36.39 25.25
CA THR A 158 -4.30 37.69 25.81
C THR A 158 -4.22 38.79 24.74
N PHE A 159 -4.96 39.88 24.92
CA PHE A 159 -4.97 41.03 24.00
C PHE A 159 -3.56 41.56 23.68
N ARG A 160 -2.63 41.50 24.66
CA ARG A 160 -1.23 41.90 24.48
C ARG A 160 -0.48 40.95 23.53
N GLN A 161 -0.67 39.65 23.66
CA GLN A 161 -0.06 38.63 22.78
C GLN A 161 -0.59 38.74 21.35
N ILE A 162 -1.89 38.99 21.18
CA ILE A 162 -2.50 39.22 19.87
C ILE A 162 -1.90 40.46 19.20
N PHE A 163 -1.76 41.57 19.93
CA PHE A 163 -1.14 42.79 19.39
C PHE A 163 0.32 42.56 18.99
N THR A 164 1.10 41.83 19.78
CA THR A 164 2.49 41.51 19.44
C THR A 164 2.61 40.68 18.16
N LEU A 165 1.74 39.68 17.98
CA LEU A 165 1.70 38.88 16.76
C LEU A 165 1.39 39.75 15.54
N ILE A 166 0.35 40.59 15.61
CA ILE A 166 -0.06 41.48 14.52
C ILE A 166 1.09 42.44 14.14
N PHE A 167 1.79 42.99 15.12
CA PHE A 167 2.96 43.83 14.85
C PHE A 167 4.11 43.07 14.17
N MET A 168 4.37 41.82 14.58
CA MET A 168 5.38 40.97 13.94
C MET A 168 5.01 40.61 12.49
N THR A 169 3.73 40.28 12.24
CA THR A 169 3.27 39.95 10.87
C THR A 169 3.29 41.17 9.96
N LEU A 170 2.86 42.34 10.46
CA LEU A 170 2.90 43.59 9.69
C LEU A 170 4.34 44.06 9.42
N ARG A 171 5.26 43.88 10.38
CA ARG A 171 6.68 44.18 10.17
C ARG A 171 7.32 43.29 9.11
N ASN A 172 7.06 41.98 9.12
CA ASN A 172 7.58 41.06 8.12
C ASN A 172 7.03 41.33 6.71
N LYS A 173 5.78 41.80 6.61
CA LYS A 173 5.18 42.18 5.32
C LYS A 173 5.82 43.45 4.73
N SER A 174 6.17 44.43 5.56
CA SER A 174 6.85 45.65 5.11
C SER A 174 8.28 45.42 4.58
N THR A 175 8.92 44.31 4.97
CA THR A 175 10.25 43.91 4.47
C THR A 175 10.21 43.07 3.19
N GLN A 176 9.04 42.57 2.76
CA GLN A 176 8.89 41.86 1.50
C GLN A 176 8.48 42.76 0.32
N ASP A 177 7.89 43.93 0.62
CA ASP A 177 7.45 44.92 -0.39
C ASP A 177 8.50 46.04 -0.64
N GLY A 178 9.75 45.85 -0.21
CA GLY A 178 10.87 46.80 -0.35
C GLY A 178 12.02 46.26 -1.20
#